data_AF-A0A433Q846-F1
#
_entry.id   AF-A0A433Q846-F1
#
_cell.length_a   1.000
_cell.length_b   1.000
_cell.length_c   1.000
_cell.angle_alpha   90.00
_cell.angle_beta   90.00
_cell.angle_gamma   90.00
#
_symmetry.space_group_name_H-M   'P 1'
#
loop_
_entity.id
_entity.type
_entity.pdbx_description
1 polymer ?
#
loop_
_entity_poly.entity_id
_entity_poly.type
_entity_poly.pdbx_seq_one_letter_code
_entity_poly.pdbx_strand_id
1 'polypeptide(L)'
;MRHALNPAFTPSLSTVVETHPDSLTDLRLDCPFPALRDFAAMFDLDSLDSMDHGHVPFVVVLLKYLDAWRAEVIIGGGVYEEIEGGGVMKNVDEHNGAIPTTYAEKNAFKSLLRSGARTSDEENFEEAVANVWRACTVTRVPSDIQKILVDPACENLTAHSASFWIVARAVREFVEKEGAGLLPLSGALPDMKADTRGYVQMQNM
;
A
#
# COMPACT_ATOMS: atom_id res chain seq x y z
N MET A 1 -63.07 -17.14 1.67
CA MET A 1 -62.04 -16.38 0.93
C MET A 1 -60.77 -16.40 1.76
N ARG A 2 -59.75 -17.14 1.33
CA ARG A 2 -58.48 -17.31 2.05
C ARG A 2 -57.59 -16.10 1.75
N HIS A 3 -57.28 -15.31 2.77
CA HIS A 3 -56.22 -14.30 2.71
C HIS A 3 -54.87 -15.04 2.68
N ALA A 4 -54.22 -15.08 1.53
CA ALA A 4 -52.84 -15.51 1.41
C ALA A 4 -51.94 -14.40 1.98
N LEU A 5 -51.17 -14.73 3.02
CA LEU A 5 -50.09 -13.90 3.54
C LEU A 5 -48.99 -13.84 2.49
N ASN A 6 -48.61 -12.63 2.12
CA ASN A 6 -47.49 -12.34 1.22
C ASN A 6 -46.19 -12.86 1.89
N PRO A 7 -45.42 -13.78 1.28
CA PRO A 7 -44.18 -14.24 1.88
C PRO A 7 -43.21 -13.07 2.00
N ALA A 8 -42.71 -12.86 3.22
CA ALA A 8 -41.74 -11.84 3.54
C ALA A 8 -40.56 -11.89 2.55
N PHE A 9 -40.26 -10.75 1.94
CA PHE A 9 -39.04 -10.53 1.19
C PHE A 9 -37.86 -10.67 2.17
N THR A 10 -37.25 -11.85 2.26
CA THR A 10 -35.98 -11.98 2.96
C THR A 10 -34.94 -11.29 2.09
N PRO A 11 -34.28 -10.20 2.55
CA PRO A 11 -33.19 -9.63 1.79
C PRO A 11 -32.14 -10.73 1.66
N SER A 12 -31.96 -11.25 0.44
CA SER A 12 -30.83 -12.10 0.16
C SER A 12 -29.60 -11.24 0.42
N LEU A 13 -28.82 -11.56 1.44
CA LEU A 13 -27.48 -11.03 1.62
C LEU A 13 -26.69 -11.46 0.39
N SER A 14 -26.67 -10.62 -0.64
CA SER A 14 -25.92 -10.90 -1.86
C SER A 14 -24.45 -10.80 -1.51
N THR A 15 -23.78 -11.94 -1.49
CA THR A 15 -22.32 -11.99 -1.38
C THR A 15 -21.75 -11.69 -2.77
N VAL A 16 -21.17 -10.51 -2.93
CA VAL A 16 -20.64 -10.01 -4.21
C VAL A 16 -19.12 -9.91 -4.09
N VAL A 17 -18.40 -10.47 -5.06
CA VAL A 17 -16.92 -10.41 -5.13
C VAL A 17 -16.47 -9.22 -5.98
N GLU A 18 -17.07 -9.04 -7.16
CA GLU A 18 -16.72 -7.97 -8.10
C GLU A 18 -17.61 -6.75 -7.87
N THR A 19 -17.12 -5.79 -7.07
CA THR A 19 -17.84 -4.54 -6.76
C THR A 19 -17.53 -3.40 -7.74
N HIS A 20 -16.69 -3.64 -8.75
CA HIS A 20 -16.14 -2.64 -9.68
C HIS A 20 -15.77 -1.31 -9.01
N PRO A 21 -14.97 -1.30 -7.94
CA PRO A 21 -14.46 -0.04 -7.40
C PRO A 21 -13.47 0.57 -8.41
N ASP A 22 -13.36 1.90 -8.42
CA ASP A 22 -12.31 2.58 -9.18
C ASP A 22 -10.96 1.93 -8.87
N SER A 23 -10.19 1.60 -9.92
CA SER A 23 -8.95 0.83 -9.82
C SER A 23 -7.90 1.60 -9.03
N LEU A 24 -7.83 1.33 -7.73
CA LEU A 24 -6.74 1.78 -6.88
C LEU A 24 -5.59 0.80 -7.02
N THR A 25 -4.49 1.26 -7.60
CA THR A 25 -3.26 0.47 -7.66
C THR A 25 -2.64 0.36 -6.27
N ASP A 26 -2.55 -0.86 -5.75
CA ASP A 26 -1.89 -1.18 -4.49
C ASP A 26 -0.38 -1.37 -4.71
N LEU A 27 0.39 -0.30 -4.47
CA LEU A 27 1.85 -0.29 -4.67
C LEU A 27 2.66 -0.68 -3.42
N ARG A 28 2.01 -0.79 -2.25
CA ARG A 28 2.67 -1.08 -0.97
C ARG A 28 3.91 -0.22 -0.65
N LEU A 29 3.93 1.06 -1.00
CA LEU A 29 5.11 1.92 -0.80
C LEU A 29 5.46 2.16 0.69
N ASP A 30 4.48 2.01 1.57
CA ASP A 30 4.69 2.03 3.01
C ASP A 30 5.34 0.73 3.54
N CYS A 31 5.03 -0.40 2.93
CA CYS A 31 5.54 -1.74 3.27
C CYS A 31 5.98 -2.52 2.02
N PRO A 32 7.01 -2.05 1.28
CA PRO A 32 7.30 -2.55 -0.05
C PRO A 32 7.80 -3.99 0.01
N PHE A 33 7.23 -4.81 -0.86
CA PHE A 33 7.59 -6.22 -1.00
C PHE A 33 9.00 -6.37 -1.59
N PRO A 34 9.70 -7.50 -1.34
CA PRO A 34 11.11 -7.66 -1.72
C PRO A 34 11.41 -7.34 -3.18
N ALA A 35 10.60 -7.85 -4.13
CA ALA A 35 10.82 -7.62 -5.55
C ALA A 35 10.77 -6.12 -5.93
N LEU A 36 9.86 -5.33 -5.34
CA LEU A 36 9.81 -3.88 -5.58
C LEU A 36 11.05 -3.17 -5.04
N ARG A 37 11.58 -3.60 -3.89
CA ARG A 37 12.86 -3.06 -3.35
C ARG A 37 14.02 -3.40 -4.27
N ASP A 38 14.10 -4.65 -4.74
CA ASP A 38 15.15 -5.12 -5.63
C ASP A 38 15.13 -4.35 -6.96
N PHE A 39 13.93 -4.13 -7.52
CA PHE A 39 13.76 -3.32 -8.72
C PHE A 39 14.21 -1.87 -8.51
N ALA A 40 13.79 -1.23 -7.42
CA ALA A 40 14.22 0.14 -7.12
C ALA A 40 15.73 0.25 -6.86
N ALA A 41 16.38 -0.80 -6.35
CA ALA A 41 17.83 -0.83 -6.14
C ALA A 41 18.63 -0.79 -7.46
N MET A 42 18.02 -1.12 -8.59
CA MET A 42 18.68 -1.06 -9.91
C MET A 42 18.95 0.37 -10.40
N PHE A 43 18.28 1.37 -9.81
CA PHE A 43 18.39 2.77 -10.22
C PHE A 43 19.26 3.54 -9.24
N ASP A 44 20.41 4.06 -9.67
CA ASP A 44 21.21 5.00 -8.88
C ASP A 44 20.97 6.43 -9.40
N LEU A 45 19.98 7.11 -8.79
CA LEU A 45 19.49 8.42 -9.26
C LEU A 45 20.58 9.47 -9.36
N ASP A 46 21.61 9.42 -8.52
CA ASP A 46 22.68 10.42 -8.52
C ASP A 46 23.66 10.21 -9.67
N SER A 47 23.81 8.97 -10.14
CA SER A 47 24.75 8.59 -11.19
C SER A 47 24.20 8.71 -12.61
N LEU A 48 22.87 8.72 -12.78
CA LEU A 48 22.22 8.79 -14.09
C LEU A 48 22.51 10.13 -14.78
N ASP A 49 22.47 10.17 -16.11
CA ASP A 49 22.42 11.44 -16.84
C ASP A 49 21.00 12.03 -16.82
N SER A 50 20.81 13.25 -17.33
CA SER A 50 19.50 13.91 -17.31
C SER A 50 18.42 13.17 -18.11
N MET A 51 18.79 12.48 -19.19
CA MET A 51 17.83 11.77 -20.03
C MET A 51 17.33 10.51 -19.30
N ASP A 52 18.23 9.71 -18.73
CA ASP A 52 17.87 8.49 -18.02
C ASP A 52 17.19 8.78 -16.68
N HIS A 53 17.61 9.86 -15.99
CA HIS A 53 16.96 10.33 -14.76
C HIS A 53 15.48 10.68 -14.98
N GLY A 54 15.16 11.33 -16.10
CA GLY A 54 13.77 11.66 -16.48
C GLY A 54 12.93 10.45 -16.92
N HIS A 55 13.55 9.31 -17.24
CA HIS A 55 12.85 8.07 -17.61
C HIS A 55 12.68 7.08 -16.45
N VAL A 56 13.17 7.41 -15.24
CA VAL A 56 12.97 6.55 -14.08
C VAL A 56 11.47 6.51 -13.73
N PRO A 57 10.89 5.31 -13.51
CA PRO A 57 9.49 5.19 -13.09
C PRO A 57 9.20 6.00 -11.81
N PHE A 58 8.11 6.76 -11.79
CA PHE A 58 7.77 7.61 -10.63
C PHE A 58 7.62 6.81 -9.32
N VAL A 59 7.27 5.52 -9.40
CA VAL A 59 7.17 4.60 -8.24
C VAL A 59 8.55 4.37 -7.60
N VAL A 60 9.60 4.26 -8.42
CA VAL A 60 11.00 4.16 -7.94
C VAL A 60 11.43 5.47 -7.29
N VAL A 61 11.10 6.61 -7.90
CA VAL A 61 11.34 7.94 -7.32
C VAL A 61 10.67 8.03 -5.94
N LEU A 62 9.37 7.75 -5.84
CA LEU A 62 8.64 7.76 -4.57
C LEU A 62 9.29 6.86 -3.51
N LEU A 63 9.66 5.63 -3.87
CA LEU A 63 10.24 4.70 -2.92
C LEU A 63 11.60 5.18 -2.39
N LYS A 64 12.49 5.64 -3.26
CA LYS A 64 13.81 6.15 -2.85
C LYS A 64 13.72 7.38 -1.96
N TYR A 65 12.83 8.31 -2.30
CA TYR A 65 12.64 9.51 -1.48
C TYR A 65 11.93 9.20 -0.15
N LEU A 66 11.02 8.22 -0.11
CA LEU A 66 10.47 7.72 1.15
C LEU A 66 11.55 7.09 2.03
N ASP A 67 12.47 6.33 1.45
CA ASP A 67 13.61 5.75 2.19
C ASP A 67 14.56 6.84 2.72
N ALA A 68 14.83 7.88 1.92
CA ALA A 68 15.59 9.06 2.38
C ALA A 68 14.88 9.80 3.52
N TRP A 69 13.58 10.06 3.37
CA TRP A 69 12.76 10.67 4.42
C TRP A 69 12.80 9.86 5.73
N ARG A 70 12.66 8.53 5.65
CA ARG A 70 12.76 7.64 6.81
C ARG A 70 14.12 7.76 7.49
N ALA A 71 15.21 7.79 6.72
CA ALA A 71 16.56 7.93 7.25
C ALA A 71 16.74 9.27 7.98
N GLU A 72 16.25 10.38 7.41
CA GLU A 72 16.33 11.70 8.06
C GLU A 72 15.51 11.77 9.35
N VAL A 73 14.31 11.21 9.39
CA VAL A 73 13.47 11.18 10.60
C VAL A 73 14.12 10.36 11.72
N ILE A 74 14.80 9.26 11.38
CA ILE A 74 15.50 8.40 12.34
C ILE A 74 16.76 9.09 12.88
N ILE A 75 17.50 9.83 12.04
CA ILE A 75 18.74 10.53 12.42
C ILE A 75 18.45 11.85 13.14
N GLY A 76 17.34 12.53 12.80
CA GLY A 76 16.97 13.85 13.32
C GLY A 76 16.36 13.87 14.73
N GLY A 77 16.27 12.72 15.40
CA GLY A 77 15.74 12.62 16.76
C GLY A 77 14.22 12.80 16.81
N GLY A 78 13.48 11.73 16.54
CA GLY A 78 12.09 11.62 17.00
C GLY A 78 12.03 11.95 18.49
N VAL A 79 11.06 12.76 18.88
CA VAL A 79 10.85 13.29 20.24
C VAL A 79 10.99 12.17 21.29
N TYR A 80 11.99 12.26 22.17
CA TYR A 80 12.18 11.37 23.31
C TYR A 80 11.55 12.01 24.56
N GLU A 81 10.61 11.34 25.23
CA GLU A 81 10.31 11.62 26.64
C GLU A 81 11.15 10.68 27.53
N GLU A 82 11.88 11.25 28.49
CA GLU A 82 12.44 10.48 29.60
C GLU A 82 11.30 9.88 30.43
N ILE A 83 11.31 8.55 30.59
CA ILE A 83 10.55 7.93 31.67
C ILE A 83 11.49 7.95 32.90
N GLU A 84 11.16 8.77 33.90
CA GLU A 84 11.80 8.67 35.21
C GLU A 84 11.63 7.24 35.73
N GLY A 85 12.74 6.50 35.87
CA GLY A 85 12.72 5.19 36.54
C GLY A 85 13.41 4.00 35.83
N GLY A 86 14.35 4.22 34.91
CA GLY A 86 15.35 3.20 34.57
C GLY A 86 14.80 1.85 34.06
N GLY A 87 13.80 1.88 33.18
CA GLY A 87 13.31 0.70 32.47
C GLY A 87 14.12 0.40 31.22
N VAL A 88 14.35 -0.89 30.94
CA VAL A 88 15.00 -1.40 29.72
C VAL A 88 14.34 -0.81 28.48
N MET A 89 15.14 -0.20 27.60
CA MET A 89 14.72 0.24 26.26
C MET A 89 13.98 -0.90 25.57
N LYS A 90 12.67 -0.74 25.39
CA LYS A 90 11.96 -1.54 24.39
C LYS A 90 12.49 -1.09 23.03
N ASN A 91 12.95 -2.04 22.20
CA ASN A 91 13.22 -1.77 20.80
C ASN A 91 11.99 -1.07 20.23
N VAL A 92 12.16 0.15 19.75
CA VAL A 92 11.07 0.94 19.21
C VAL A 92 10.80 0.44 17.78
N ASP A 93 10.26 -0.77 17.71
CA ASP A 93 9.48 -1.26 16.58
C ASP A 93 8.13 -0.48 16.48
N GLU A 94 7.89 0.49 17.37
CA GLU A 94 6.69 1.33 17.46
C GLU A 94 6.81 2.67 16.70
N HIS A 95 7.94 2.97 16.05
CA HIS A 95 8.04 4.03 15.05
C HIS A 95 8.00 3.43 13.65
N ASN A 96 6.80 3.01 13.21
CA ASN A 96 6.48 2.52 11.87
C ASN A 96 7.14 3.35 10.74
N GLY A 97 8.38 3.04 10.32
CA GLY A 97 8.98 3.41 9.02
C GLY A 97 8.44 4.71 8.39
N ALA A 98 8.52 5.81 9.15
CA ALA A 98 7.63 6.98 9.08
C ALA A 98 7.41 7.53 7.67
N ILE A 99 6.35 7.08 6.98
CA ILE A 99 5.87 7.79 5.79
C ILE A 99 5.23 9.11 6.23
N PRO A 100 5.26 10.17 5.41
CA PRO A 100 4.58 11.43 5.71
C PRO A 100 3.08 11.22 6.02
N THR A 101 2.64 11.50 7.24
CA THR A 101 1.25 11.23 7.68
C THR A 101 0.39 12.49 7.68
N THR A 102 0.94 13.60 8.16
CA THR A 102 0.20 14.87 8.28
C THR A 102 0.18 15.63 6.97
N TYR A 103 -0.77 16.57 6.82
CA TYR A 103 -0.80 17.47 5.66
C TYR A 103 0.50 18.26 5.51
N ALA A 104 1.07 18.72 6.63
CA ALA A 104 2.33 19.45 6.66
C ALA A 104 3.51 18.58 6.21
N GLU A 105 3.62 17.36 6.75
CA GLU A 105 4.66 16.39 6.34
C GLU A 105 4.53 16.02 4.87
N LYS A 106 3.31 15.78 4.37
CA LYS A 106 3.09 15.45 2.96
C LYS A 106 3.49 16.60 2.04
N ASN A 107 3.27 17.85 2.44
CA ASN A 107 3.76 19.00 1.68
C ASN A 107 5.28 19.17 1.77
N ALA A 108 5.88 18.92 2.93
CA ALA A 108 7.34 18.91 3.07
C ALA A 108 7.97 17.84 2.17
N PHE A 109 7.37 16.64 2.13
CA PHE A 109 7.80 15.55 1.25
C PHE A 109 7.65 15.88 -0.24
N LYS A 110 6.57 16.58 -0.62
CA LYS A 110 6.44 17.12 -2.00
C LYS A 110 7.57 18.10 -2.31
N SER A 111 7.92 18.99 -1.39
CA SER A 111 9.05 19.91 -1.58
C SER A 111 10.37 19.16 -1.71
N LEU A 112 10.58 18.09 -0.92
CA LEU A 112 11.75 17.22 -1.02
C LEU A 112 11.85 16.57 -2.41
N LEU A 113 10.76 15.96 -2.90
CA LEU A 113 10.70 15.41 -4.26
C LEU A 113 11.06 16.46 -5.31
N ARG A 114 10.47 17.67 -5.21
CA ARG A 114 10.75 18.77 -6.13
C ARG A 114 12.20 19.24 -6.11
N SER A 115 12.87 19.16 -4.96
CA SER A 115 14.29 19.48 -4.86
C SER A 115 15.21 18.46 -5.54
N GLY A 116 14.68 17.25 -5.80
CA GLY A 116 15.36 16.17 -6.51
C GLY A 116 15.33 16.27 -8.02
N ALA A 117 14.37 17.02 -8.57
CA ALA A 117 14.28 17.22 -10.01
C ALA A 117 15.45 18.08 -10.51
N ARG A 118 16.09 17.64 -11.59
CA ARG A 118 17.25 18.30 -12.22
C ARG A 118 16.82 19.39 -13.19
N THR A 119 15.67 19.20 -13.83
CA THR A 119 15.09 20.16 -14.78
C THR A 119 13.60 20.34 -14.50
N SER A 120 13.00 21.41 -15.03
CA SER A 120 11.59 21.75 -14.77
C SER A 120 10.59 20.87 -15.53
N ASP A 121 11.06 20.06 -16.47
CA ASP A 121 10.27 19.23 -17.39
C ASP A 121 10.33 17.73 -17.04
N GLU A 122 10.85 17.36 -15.87
CA GLU A 122 10.88 15.96 -15.42
C GLU A 122 9.49 15.48 -14.97
N GLU A 123 8.75 14.94 -15.93
CA GLU A 123 7.37 14.47 -15.74
C GLU A 123 7.26 13.36 -14.70
N ASN A 124 8.27 12.49 -14.56
CA ASN A 124 8.28 11.43 -13.54
C ASN A 124 8.30 12.00 -12.11
N PHE A 125 8.94 13.14 -11.86
CA PHE A 125 8.89 13.82 -10.57
C PHE A 125 7.54 14.51 -10.34
N GLU A 126 6.93 15.09 -11.37
CA GLU A 126 5.56 15.62 -11.27
C GLU A 126 4.54 14.50 -10.98
N GLU A 127 4.67 13.34 -11.63
CA GLU A 127 3.88 12.15 -11.35
C GLU A 127 4.08 11.67 -9.92
N ALA A 128 5.32 11.63 -9.42
CA ALA A 128 5.61 11.29 -8.03
C ALA A 128 4.89 12.26 -7.07
N VAL A 129 5.01 13.57 -7.28
CA VAL A 129 4.35 14.60 -6.46
C VAL A 129 2.83 14.47 -6.48
N ALA A 130 2.24 14.22 -7.65
CA ALA A 130 0.80 14.00 -7.80
C ALA A 130 0.32 12.76 -7.01
N ASN A 131 1.19 11.76 -6.85
CA ASN A 131 0.87 10.49 -6.20
C ASN A 131 1.28 10.40 -4.71
N VAL A 132 1.86 11.46 -4.12
CA VAL A 132 2.29 11.47 -2.70
C VAL A 132 1.19 11.04 -1.73
N TRP A 133 -0.03 11.53 -1.93
CA TRP A 133 -1.14 11.20 -1.03
C TRP A 133 -1.42 9.70 -0.99
N ARG A 134 -1.36 9.04 -2.15
CA ARG A 134 -1.52 7.60 -2.29
C ARG A 134 -0.32 6.85 -1.72
N ALA A 135 0.89 7.29 -2.07
CA ALA A 135 2.14 6.68 -1.61
C ALA A 135 2.28 6.71 -0.08
N CYS A 136 1.73 7.75 0.55
CA CYS A 136 1.75 7.94 2.00
C CYS A 136 0.44 7.48 2.68
N THR A 137 -0.17 6.43 2.14
CA THR A 137 -1.32 5.76 2.75
C THR A 137 -0.86 4.45 3.34
N VAL A 138 -1.20 4.21 4.62
CA VAL A 138 -0.88 2.96 5.29
C VAL A 138 -1.70 1.83 4.70
N THR A 139 -1.02 0.80 4.23
CA THR A 139 -1.62 -0.43 3.76
C THR A 139 -2.21 -1.17 4.94
N ARG A 140 -3.50 -1.51 4.83
CA ARG A 140 -4.23 -2.31 5.81
C ARG A 140 -5.41 -3.01 5.15
N VAL A 141 -5.89 -4.07 5.79
CA VAL A 141 -7.18 -4.68 5.42
C VAL A 141 -8.30 -3.66 5.67
N PRO A 142 -9.14 -3.32 4.66
CA PRO A 142 -10.26 -2.40 4.87
C PRO A 142 -11.26 -2.92 5.90
N SER A 143 -11.92 -2.02 6.65
CA SER A 143 -12.82 -2.40 7.75
C SER A 143 -13.97 -3.31 7.32
N ASP A 144 -14.52 -3.09 6.12
CA ASP A 144 -15.62 -3.92 5.62
C ASP A 144 -15.15 -5.32 5.23
N ILE A 145 -13.90 -5.46 4.78
CA ILE A 145 -13.29 -6.77 4.55
C ILE A 145 -12.99 -7.45 5.89
N GLN A 146 -12.48 -6.73 6.89
CA GLN A 146 -12.27 -7.30 8.23
C GLN A 146 -13.56 -7.91 8.79
N LYS A 147 -14.71 -7.22 8.64
CA LYS A 147 -16.02 -7.74 9.06
C LYS A 147 -16.36 -9.08 8.38
N ILE A 148 -16.05 -9.22 7.08
CA ILE A 148 -16.26 -10.48 6.35
C ILE A 148 -15.33 -11.58 6.89
N LEU A 149 -14.05 -11.27 7.12
CA LEU A 149 -13.07 -12.27 7.55
C LEU A 149 -13.37 -12.81 8.96
N VAL A 150 -13.95 -11.99 9.84
CA VAL A 150 -14.35 -12.40 11.20
C VAL A 150 -15.78 -12.93 11.31
N ASP A 151 -16.53 -13.02 10.19
CA ASP A 151 -17.90 -13.52 10.20
C ASP A 151 -17.94 -15.02 10.56
N PRO A 152 -18.92 -15.47 11.38
CA PRO A 152 -19.09 -16.89 11.70
C PRO A 152 -19.18 -17.83 10.50
N ALA A 153 -19.70 -17.35 9.36
CA ALA A 153 -19.77 -18.10 8.10
C ALA A 153 -18.40 -18.26 7.42
N CYS A 154 -17.44 -17.40 7.72
CA CYS A 154 -16.03 -17.52 7.32
C CYS A 154 -15.28 -18.53 8.21
N GLU A 155 -15.60 -18.58 9.51
CA GLU A 155 -14.96 -19.51 10.46
C GLU A 155 -15.46 -20.95 10.30
N ASN A 156 -16.78 -21.14 10.30
CA ASN A 156 -17.40 -22.46 10.44
C ASN A 156 -17.82 -23.02 9.07
N LEU A 157 -16.84 -23.35 8.24
CA LEU A 157 -17.12 -23.94 6.94
C LEU A 157 -17.72 -25.35 7.05
N THR A 158 -18.65 -25.65 6.15
CA THR A 158 -19.30 -26.95 6.01
C THR A 158 -19.32 -27.37 4.54
N ALA A 159 -19.71 -28.61 4.26
CA ALA A 159 -19.91 -29.10 2.90
C ALA A 159 -20.99 -28.34 2.11
N HIS A 160 -21.81 -27.51 2.78
CA HIS A 160 -22.85 -26.69 2.18
C HIS A 160 -22.53 -25.19 2.15
N SER A 161 -21.34 -24.79 2.59
CA SER A 161 -20.92 -23.39 2.56
C SER A 161 -20.84 -22.87 1.13
N ALA A 162 -21.33 -21.65 0.91
CA ALA A 162 -21.24 -20.99 -0.39
C ALA A 162 -19.77 -20.77 -0.79
N SER A 163 -19.48 -20.82 -2.09
CA SER A 163 -18.13 -20.60 -2.64
C SER A 163 -17.49 -19.30 -2.16
N PHE A 164 -18.28 -18.24 -1.98
CA PHE A 164 -17.84 -16.98 -1.40
C PHE A 164 -17.14 -17.18 -0.05
N TRP A 165 -17.75 -17.92 0.88
CA TRP A 165 -17.21 -18.12 2.22
C TRP A 165 -15.98 -19.02 2.22
N ILE A 166 -15.90 -19.97 1.28
CA ILE A 166 -14.70 -20.79 1.06
C ILE A 166 -13.52 -19.90 0.63
N VAL A 167 -13.74 -18.99 -0.33
CA VAL A 167 -12.72 -18.04 -0.78
C VAL A 167 -12.37 -17.04 0.33
N ALA A 168 -13.37 -16.49 1.03
CA ALA A 168 -13.14 -15.57 2.15
C ALA A 168 -12.28 -16.21 3.25
N ARG A 169 -12.51 -17.51 3.56
CA ARG A 169 -11.67 -18.26 4.50
C ARG A 169 -10.25 -18.44 3.97
N ALA A 170 -10.07 -18.78 2.70
CA ALA A 170 -8.73 -18.88 2.10
C ALA A 170 -7.97 -17.54 2.17
N VAL A 171 -8.66 -16.43 1.88
CA VAL A 171 -8.09 -15.07 2.00
C VAL A 171 -7.74 -14.76 3.46
N ARG A 172 -8.59 -15.12 4.42
CA ARG A 172 -8.28 -14.96 5.84
C ARG A 172 -7.03 -15.72 6.25
N GLU A 173 -6.92 -16.98 5.84
CA GLU A 173 -5.74 -17.80 6.17
C GLU A 173 -4.47 -17.20 5.57
N PHE A 174 -4.53 -16.70 4.33
CA PHE A 174 -3.42 -15.95 3.74
C PHE A 174 -3.05 -14.74 4.60
N VAL A 175 -4.03 -13.90 4.97
CA VAL A 175 -3.81 -12.71 5.81
C VAL A 175 -3.12 -13.07 7.13
N GLU A 176 -3.54 -14.15 7.79
CA GLU A 176 -3.00 -14.60 9.08
C GLU A 176 -1.61 -15.25 8.98
N LYS A 177 -1.26 -15.81 7.82
CA LYS A 177 -0.01 -16.56 7.58
C LYS A 177 0.92 -15.79 6.65
N GLU A 178 0.84 -16.04 5.35
CA GLU A 178 1.79 -15.55 4.35
C GLU A 178 1.69 -14.04 4.10
N GLY A 179 0.50 -13.46 4.31
CA GLY A 179 0.17 -12.07 4.05
C GLY A 179 0.63 -11.09 5.12
N ALA A 180 1.18 -11.57 6.24
CA ALA A 180 1.66 -10.75 7.35
C ALA A 180 0.64 -9.69 7.82
N GLY A 181 -0.63 -10.07 7.91
CA GLY A 181 -1.74 -9.20 8.29
C GLY A 181 -2.34 -8.37 7.14
N LEU A 182 -1.94 -8.61 5.89
CA LEU A 182 -2.38 -7.84 4.72
C LEU A 182 -3.04 -8.75 3.66
N LEU A 183 -3.91 -8.15 2.83
CA LEU A 183 -4.54 -8.84 1.71
C LEU A 183 -3.51 -9.23 0.64
N PRO A 184 -3.79 -10.25 -0.20
CA PRO A 184 -2.99 -10.55 -1.38
C PRO A 184 -2.77 -9.32 -2.26
N LEU A 185 -1.60 -9.23 -2.88
CA LEU A 185 -1.30 -8.15 -3.82
C LEU A 185 -2.22 -8.23 -5.05
N SER A 186 -2.74 -7.08 -5.46
CA SER A 186 -3.66 -6.96 -6.61
C SER A 186 -2.99 -7.27 -7.96
N GLY A 187 -1.65 -7.12 -8.04
CA GLY A 187 -0.87 -7.30 -9.28
C GLY A 187 -1.08 -6.20 -10.33
N ALA A 188 -2.07 -5.32 -10.16
CA ALA A 188 -2.28 -4.16 -11.01
C ALA A 188 -1.18 -3.11 -10.80
N LEU A 189 -0.70 -2.52 -11.90
CA LEU A 189 0.28 -1.43 -11.90
C LEU A 189 -0.35 -0.17 -12.50
N PRO A 190 0.04 1.02 -12.03
CA PRO A 190 -0.43 2.27 -12.61
C PRO A 190 0.28 2.47 -13.95
N ASP A 191 -0.38 3.18 -14.86
CA ASP A 191 0.29 3.71 -16.04
C ASP A 191 1.44 4.63 -15.60
N MET A 192 2.58 4.56 -16.28
CA MET A 192 3.77 5.33 -15.94
C MET A 192 4.70 5.50 -17.12
N LYS A 193 5.40 6.64 -17.13
CA LYS A 193 6.49 6.90 -18.08
C LYS A 193 7.75 6.21 -17.58
N ALA A 194 8.09 5.11 -18.24
CA ALA A 194 9.30 4.34 -18.01
C ALA A 194 9.84 3.87 -19.35
N ASP A 195 11.13 3.54 -19.41
CA ASP A 195 11.66 2.82 -20.55
C ASP A 195 10.95 1.44 -20.67
N THR A 196 10.90 0.90 -21.89
CA THR A 196 10.15 -0.35 -22.16
C THR A 196 10.63 -1.51 -21.30
N ARG A 197 11.93 -1.55 -20.96
CA ARG A 197 12.50 -2.61 -20.13
C ARG A 197 12.07 -2.48 -18.67
N GLY A 198 12.12 -1.28 -18.10
CA GLY A 198 11.68 -1.00 -16.74
C GLY A 198 10.20 -1.32 -16.54
N TYR A 199 9.33 -0.92 -17.48
CA TYR A 199 7.90 -1.21 -17.40
C TYR A 199 7.60 -2.72 -17.41
N VAL A 200 8.20 -3.48 -18.34
CA VAL A 200 8.00 -4.93 -18.46
C VAL A 200 8.53 -5.67 -17.24
N GLN A 201 9.67 -5.24 -16.69
CA GLN A 201 10.19 -5.86 -15.48
C GLN A 201 9.25 -5.61 -14.30
N MET A 202 8.68 -4.40 -14.20
CA MET A 202 7.70 -4.08 -13.16
C MET A 202 6.46 -4.95 -13.24
N GLN A 203 5.96 -5.20 -14.45
CA GLN A 203 4.78 -6.03 -14.71
C GLN A 203 4.93 -7.51 -14.30
N ASN A 204 6.15 -8.02 -14.25
CA ASN A 204 6.42 -9.43 -13.95
C ASN A 204 6.88 -9.66 -12.50
N MET A 205 6.80 -8.64 -11.65
CA MET A 205 7.13 -8.75 -10.21
C MET A 205 6.02 -9.42 -9.39
#